data_AF-A0A445L6B5-F1
#
_entry.id   AF-A0A445L6B5-F1
#
_cell.length_a   1.000
_cell.length_b   1.000
_cell.length_c   1.000
_cell.angle_alpha   90.00
_cell.angle_beta   90.00
_cell.angle_gamma   90.00
#
_symmetry.space_group_name_H-M   'P 1'
#
loop_
_entity.id
_entity.type
_entity.pdbx_description
1 polymer ?
#
loop_
_entity_poly.entity_id
_entity_poly.type
_entity_poly.pdbx_seq_one_letter_code
_entity_poly.pdbx_strand_id
1 'polypeptide(L)'
;HNGNWDEVEKYLSGFTKVDDNRYSMKIFFEIRKQKYLEALDKHDWSKAVEILVKDLKVFVTFNEELFNEITQLLTLENFRYQS
;
A
#
# COMPACT_ATOMS: atom_id res chain seq x y z
N HIS A 1 -6.64 2.61 16.72
CA HIS A 1 -7.61 1.75 16.00
C HIS A 1 -6.81 0.92 15.00
N ASN A 2 -6.79 -0.40 15.16
CA ASN A 2 -6.19 -1.28 14.16
C ASN A 2 -7.13 -1.30 12.96
N GLY A 3 -6.75 -0.65 11.87
CA GLY A 3 -7.49 -0.76 10.62
C GLY A 3 -7.63 -2.25 10.28
N ASN A 4 -8.87 -2.72 10.11
CA ASN A 4 -9.15 -4.12 9.77
C ASN A 4 -8.95 -4.31 8.26
N TRP A 5 -7.73 -4.02 7.80
CA TRP A 5 -7.36 -3.96 6.39
C TRP A 5 -7.65 -5.29 5.68
N ASP A 6 -7.46 -6.40 6.38
CA ASP A 6 -7.77 -7.74 5.86
C ASP A 6 -9.28 -7.96 5.65
N GLU A 7 -10.13 -7.36 6.49
CA GLU A 7 -11.58 -7.40 6.34
C GLU A 7 -12.05 -6.54 5.16
N VAL A 8 -11.44 -5.36 4.98
CA VAL A 8 -11.72 -4.49 3.84
C VAL A 8 -11.36 -5.20 2.53
N GLU A 9 -10.17 -5.81 2.43
CA GLU A 9 -9.78 -6.56 1.24
C GLU A 9 -10.67 -7.79 1.00
N LYS A 10 -11.02 -8.52 2.07
CA LYS A 10 -11.95 -9.66 1.98
C LYS A 10 -13.33 -9.24 1.48
N TYR A 11 -13.87 -8.13 1.98
CA TYR A 11 -15.15 -7.60 1.53
C TYR A 11 -15.10 -7.20 0.04
N LEU A 12 -14.06 -6.48 -0.37
CA LEU A 12 -13.89 -6.06 -1.77
C LEU A 12 -13.74 -7.25 -2.72
N SER A 13 -13.08 -8.33 -2.28
CA SER A 13 -12.90 -9.54 -3.09
C SER A 13 -14.22 -10.21 -3.52
N GLY A 14 -15.33 -9.92 -2.83
CA GLY A 14 -16.67 -10.37 -3.23
C GLY A 14 -17.25 -9.62 -4.42
N PHE A 15 -16.71 -8.45 -4.75
CA PHE A 15 -17.20 -7.60 -5.84
C PHE A 15 -16.20 -7.48 -6.99
N THR A 16 -14.90 -7.49 -6.69
CA THR A 16 -13.85 -7.34 -7.70
C THR A 16 -12.50 -7.86 -7.23
N LYS A 17 -11.66 -8.26 -8.18
CA LYS A 17 -10.25 -8.61 -8.00
C LYS A 17 -9.35 -7.44 -8.38
N VAL A 18 -8.10 -7.50 -7.93
CA VAL A 18 -7.08 -6.46 -8.17
C VAL A 18 -6.89 -6.17 -9.66
N ASP A 19 -7.04 -7.19 -10.51
CA ASP A 19 -6.74 -7.17 -11.94
C ASP A 19 -7.98 -7.09 -12.85
N ASP A 20 -9.20 -7.03 -12.29
CA ASP A 20 -10.43 -7.01 -13.09
C ASP A 20 -10.52 -5.80 -14.02
N ASN A 21 -10.13 -4.61 -13.53
CA ASN A 21 -10.10 -3.37 -14.31
C ASN A 21 -9.27 -2.28 -13.61
N ARG A 22 -9.06 -1.15 -14.31
CA ARG A 22 -8.25 -0.02 -13.81
C ARG A 22 -8.79 0.63 -12.53
N TYR A 23 -10.10 0.62 -12.30
CA TYR A 23 -10.69 1.17 -11.08
C TYR A 23 -10.45 0.24 -9.89
N SER A 24 -10.65 -1.07 -10.07
CA SER A 24 -10.36 -2.07 -9.03
C SER A 24 -8.90 -2.02 -8.60
N MET A 25 -7.98 -1.97 -9.58
CA MET A 25 -6.55 -1.81 -9.33
C MET A 25 -6.24 -0.58 -8.50
N LYS A 26 -6.84 0.58 -8.86
CA LYS A 26 -6.66 1.83 -8.12
C LYS A 26 -7.17 1.71 -6.68
N ILE A 27 -8.33 1.09 -6.45
CA ILE A 27 -8.90 0.92 -5.10
C ILE A 27 -7.96 0.10 -4.22
N PHE A 28 -7.51 -1.07 -4.69
CA PHE A 28 -6.59 -1.92 -3.91
C PHE A 28 -5.24 -1.25 -3.67
N PHE A 29 -4.73 -0.51 -4.66
CA PHE A 29 -3.50 0.25 -4.51
C PHE A 29 -3.60 1.30 -3.41
N GLU A 30 -4.65 2.13 -3.41
CA GLU A 30 -4.82 3.19 -2.40
C GLU A 30 -4.99 2.62 -0.98
N ILE A 31 -5.71 1.50 -0.83
CA ILE A 31 -5.88 0.81 0.47
C ILE A 31 -4.53 0.33 1.01
N ARG A 32 -3.75 -0.35 0.18
CA ARG A 32 -2.45 -0.92 0.58
C ARG A 32 -1.41 0.18 0.81
N LYS A 33 -1.47 1.26 0.03
CA LYS A 33 -0.66 2.47 0.24
C LYS A 33 -0.99 3.11 1.59
N GLN A 34 -2.26 3.27 1.94
CA GLN A 34 -2.64 3.81 3.24
C GLN A 34 -2.18 2.93 4.40
N LYS A 35 -2.37 1.61 4.30
CA LYS A 35 -1.87 0.62 5.28
C LYS A 35 -0.34 0.73 5.47
N TYR A 36 0.40 0.94 4.38
CA TYR A 36 1.86 1.17 4.40
C TYR A 36 2.23 2.49 5.09
N LEU A 37 1.57 3.59 4.73
CA LEU A 37 1.81 4.90 5.34
C LEU A 37 1.48 4.90 6.85
N GLU A 38 0.43 4.19 7.27
CA GLU A 38 0.12 4.01 8.70
C GLU A 38 1.21 3.24 9.46
N ALA A 39 1.89 2.29 8.80
CA ALA A 39 3.00 1.55 9.40
C ALA A 39 4.24 2.46 9.54
N LEU A 40 4.53 3.25 8.50
CA LEU A 40 5.58 4.27 8.54
C LEU A 40 5.32 5.32 9.63
N ASP A 41 4.09 5.82 9.76
CA ASP A 41 3.71 6.84 10.76
C ASP A 41 3.88 6.35 12.20
N LYS A 42 3.75 5.04 12.42
CA LYS A 42 3.98 4.38 13.71
C LYS A 42 5.44 3.97 13.92
N HIS A 43 6.34 4.29 12.99
CA HIS A 43 7.72 3.82 12.96
C HIS A 43 7.85 2.29 13.02
N ASP A 44 6.84 1.56 12.55
CA ASP A 44 6.85 0.10 12.46
C ASP A 44 7.44 -0.33 11.11
N TRP A 45 8.76 -0.18 11.00
CA TRP A 45 9.52 -0.44 9.77
C TRP A 45 9.38 -1.89 9.28
N SER A 46 9.33 -2.85 10.21
CA SER A 46 9.16 -4.27 9.87
C SER A 46 7.84 -4.49 9.14
N LYS A 47 6.75 -3.91 9.65
CA LYS A 47 5.43 -3.99 9.04
C LYS A 47 5.35 -3.23 7.73
N ALA A 48 5.99 -2.06 7.64
CA ALA A 48 6.05 -1.28 6.40
C ALA A 48 6.74 -2.07 5.27
N VAL A 49 7.86 -2.71 5.56
CA VAL A 49 8.57 -3.59 4.60
C VAL A 49 7.72 -4.79 4.22
N GLU A 50 7.04 -5.42 5.19
CA GLU A 50 6.13 -6.54 4.90
C GLU A 50 5.02 -6.15 3.92
N ILE A 51 4.35 -5.01 4.16
CA ILE A 51 3.30 -4.49 3.28
C ILE A 51 3.87 -4.15 1.90
N LEU A 52 5.05 -3.52 1.84
CA LEU A 52 5.69 -3.18 0.57
C LEU A 52 5.92 -4.43 -0.29
N VAL A 53 6.45 -5.50 0.30
CA VAL A 53 6.82 -6.73 -0.41
C VAL A 53 5.60 -7.60 -0.74
N LYS A 54 4.65 -7.74 0.19
CA LYS A 54 3.49 -8.63 0.02
C LYS A 54 2.33 -7.97 -0.72
N ASP A 55 2.05 -6.71 -0.40
CA ASP A 55 0.80 -6.07 -0.80
C ASP A 55 1.04 -5.13 -2.00
N LEU A 56 2.15 -4.40 -2.02
CA LEU A 56 2.42 -3.37 -3.04
C LEU A 56 3.27 -3.84 -4.23
N LYS A 57 4.09 -4.89 -4.08
CA LYS A 57 4.98 -5.39 -5.14
C LYS A 57 4.25 -5.81 -6.42
N VAL A 58 3.00 -6.26 -6.32
CA VAL A 58 2.18 -6.63 -7.48
C VAL A 58 1.91 -5.43 -8.41
N PHE A 59 2.02 -4.19 -7.89
CA PHE A 59 1.79 -2.98 -8.69
C PHE A 59 3.00 -2.54 -9.52
N VAL A 60 4.19 -3.11 -9.27
CA VAL A 60 5.43 -2.81 -10.01
C VAL A 60 5.26 -3.01 -11.51
N THR A 61 4.58 -4.09 -11.90
CA THR A 61 4.36 -4.43 -13.32
C THR A 61 3.47 -3.42 -14.05
N PHE A 62 2.78 -2.55 -13.32
CA PHE A 62 1.88 -1.53 -13.87
C PHE A 62 2.50 -0.13 -13.86
N ASN A 63 3.26 0.21 -12.82
CA ASN A 63 3.97 1.48 -12.72
C ASN A 63 5.21 1.34 -11.82
N GLU A 64 6.35 1.11 -12.46
CA GLU A 64 7.64 0.94 -11.78
C GLU A 64 8.11 2.24 -11.09
N GLU A 65 7.86 3.39 -11.71
CA GLU A 65 8.23 4.70 -11.16
C GLU A 65 7.50 4.97 -9.83
N LEU A 66 6.18 4.77 -9.81
CA LEU A 66 5.36 4.92 -8.60
C LEU A 66 5.80 3.96 -7.48
N PHE A 67 6.19 2.73 -7.82
CA PHE A 67 6.70 1.78 -6.83
C PHE A 67 8.05 2.21 -6.26
N ASN A 68 8.93 2.77 -7.10
CA ASN A 68 10.22 3.30 -6.67
C ASN A 68 10.03 4.50 -5.72
N GLU A 69 9.10 5.41 -6.03
CA GLU A 69 8.74 6.54 -5.14
C GLU A 69 8.29 6.05 -3.76
N ILE A 70 7.38 5.06 -3.71
CA ILE A 70 6.88 4.51 -2.44
C ILE A 70 7.99 3.80 -1.66
N THR A 71 8.89 3.10 -2.37
CA THR A 71 10.04 2.43 -1.75
C THR A 71 11.01 3.45 -1.15
N GLN A 72 11.21 4.61 -1.79
CA GLN A 72 12.05 5.69 -1.24
C GLN A 72 11.49 6.24 0.07
N LEU A 73 10.17 6.18 0.31
CA LEU A 73 9.59 6.58 1.60
C LEU A 73 10.09 5.75 2.79
N LEU A 74 10.60 4.52 2.59
CA LEU A 74 11.28 3.75 3.66
C LEU A 74 12.58 4.42 4.14
N THR A 75 13.24 5.17 3.26
CA THR A 75 14.53 5.81 3.55
C THR A 75 14.38 7.21 4.14
N LEU A 76 13.17 7.78 4.10
CA LEU A 76 12.88 9.08 4.68
C LEU A 76 12.52 8.93 6.16
N GLU A 77 13.42 9.37 7.04
CA GLU A 77 13.25 9.35 8.50
C GLU A 77 12.01 10.16 8.96
N ASN A 78 11.48 11.05 8.10
CA ASN A 78 10.24 11.80 8.31
C ASN A 78 9.55 12.14 6.97
N PHE A 79 8.66 11.28 6.48
CA PHE A 79 7.82 11.54 5.28
C PHE A 79 6.82 12.70 5.46
N ARG A 80 6.65 13.22 6.69
CA ARG A 80 5.75 14.33 7.04
C ARG A 80 6.21 15.72 6.55
N TYR A 81 7.40 15.85 5.96
CA TYR A 81 7.97 17.15 5.56
C TYR A 81 7.55 17.66 4.17
N GLN A 82 6.58 17.02 3.49
CA GLN A 82 6.12 17.43 2.15
C GLN A 82 4.62 17.77 2.09
N SER A 83 4.11 18.53 3.07
CA SER A 83 2.79 19.20 2.98
C SER A 83 2.94 20.71 2.96
#